data_AF-A0A1E7J8L7-F1
#
_entry.id   AF-A0A1E7J8L7-F1
#
_cell.length_a   1.000
_cell.length_b   1.000
_cell.length_c   1.000
_cell.angle_alpha   90.00
_cell.angle_beta   90.00
_cell.angle_gamma   90.00
#
_symmetry.space_group_name_H-M   'P 1'
#
loop_
_entity.id
_entity.type
_entity.pdbx_description
1 polymer ?
#
loop_
_entity_poly.entity_id
_entity_poly.type
_entity_poly.pdbx_seq_one_letter_code
_entity_poly.pdbx_strand_id
1 'polypeptide(L)'
;MQKPKTVQGNGDFADKIQVFSEEFLKCCIYVCETQATRETFTKKLYAKMVSSSKLLEDLLDFHGAKNNSRWYYYRELVSSVRNLSESSYSQKHISKRLPFYDLAHAEGFEESGYATHKFLISSLREICRNTIKEARLLKIRLPEDGFLWEDFPGIATETPLEFDIDDENQEEEKKNIVKITTEFLMVAKKFERLGFYEPYSLDQIKAIVPFSFNEQEARRFEMDVHSLQSSFDTYVNRSGLKFRDIKLKRLRGYISVVLHLLELTRRLLHYYERHLYEVGYKDIYKKVGEELAGAVSPEHILDRIVNYGLYYIYYFLLQGQDLAQEVLNRNMEQGSIEVGIPQKLGFHSRPSMLVAKIVQHYGGQVELCVDSDRFDASSVLDIQWAGGKVQKEDIKDVVFKGDIRALRDIQILAGINYGENFMGKGIPLPKELFYLKQ
;
A
#
# COMPACT_ATOMS: atom_id res chain seq x y z
N MET A 1 -54.02 -10.32 10.28
CA MET A 1 -53.56 -8.92 10.43
C MET A 1 -52.85 -8.76 11.77
N GLN A 2 -51.53 -8.91 11.79
CA GLN A 2 -50.72 -8.57 12.97
C GLN A 2 -50.39 -7.08 12.90
N LYS A 3 -50.74 -6.32 13.94
CA LYS A 3 -50.26 -4.95 14.13
C LYS A 3 -48.74 -4.98 14.32
N PRO A 4 -47.98 -4.07 13.68
CA PRO A 4 -46.55 -3.97 13.95
C PRO A 4 -46.35 -3.48 15.39
N LYS A 5 -45.47 -4.18 16.12
CA LYS A 5 -45.02 -3.78 17.45
C LYS A 5 -44.39 -2.40 17.35
N THR A 6 -44.94 -1.45 18.11
CA THR A 6 -44.34 -0.15 18.39
C THR A 6 -42.94 -0.35 18.97
N VAL A 7 -41.95 0.15 18.24
CA VAL A 7 -40.54 0.19 18.59
C VAL A 7 -40.36 0.96 19.89
N GLN A 8 -39.64 0.38 20.87
CA GLN A 8 -39.03 1.10 21.99
C GLN A 8 -38.04 2.14 21.42
N GLY A 9 -38.52 3.30 20.97
CA GLY A 9 -37.83 4.04 19.89
C GLY A 9 -37.02 5.28 20.26
N ASN A 10 -37.31 5.97 21.37
CA ASN A 10 -36.73 7.31 21.61
C ASN A 10 -35.92 7.46 22.90
N GLY A 11 -36.23 6.74 23.98
CA GLY A 11 -35.46 6.79 25.23
C GLY A 11 -34.09 6.10 25.09
N ASP A 12 -34.10 4.89 24.52
CA ASP A 12 -32.89 4.07 24.35
C ASP A 12 -31.82 4.75 23.46
N PHE A 13 -32.24 5.41 22.37
CA PHE A 13 -31.30 6.13 21.51
C PHE A 13 -30.73 7.39 22.17
N ALA A 14 -31.56 8.18 22.85
CA ALA A 14 -31.13 9.41 23.53
C ALA A 14 -30.12 9.12 24.67
N ASP A 15 -30.32 8.02 25.39
CA ASP A 15 -29.40 7.59 26.44
C ASP A 15 -28.09 7.03 25.84
N LYS A 16 -28.19 6.17 24.81
CA LYS A 16 -27.01 5.60 24.14
C LYS A 16 -26.18 6.66 23.43
N ILE A 17 -26.80 7.61 22.73
CA ILE A 17 -26.04 8.65 22.01
C ILE A 17 -25.23 9.51 22.97
N GLN A 18 -25.73 9.74 24.19
CA GLN A 18 -24.99 10.45 25.23
C GLN A 18 -23.75 9.67 25.66
N VAL A 19 -23.90 8.37 25.95
CA VAL A 19 -22.81 7.50 26.40
C VAL A 19 -21.74 7.36 25.32
N PHE A 20 -22.13 7.03 24.09
CA PHE A 20 -21.19 6.82 22.99
C PHE A 20 -20.54 8.13 22.49
N SER A 21 -21.18 9.28 22.70
CA SER A 21 -20.58 10.57 22.36
C SER A 21 -19.61 11.09 23.42
N GLU A 22 -19.68 10.63 24.67
CA GLU A 22 -18.89 11.20 25.77
C GLU A 22 -17.38 11.17 25.47
N GLU A 23 -16.83 9.99 25.25
CA GLU A 23 -15.40 9.81 25.00
C GLU A 23 -14.93 10.47 23.70
N PHE A 24 -15.78 10.40 22.66
CA PHE A 24 -15.53 11.03 21.38
C PHE A 24 -15.46 12.57 21.48
N LEU A 25 -16.39 13.17 22.22
CA LEU A 25 -16.43 14.61 22.44
C LEU A 25 -15.29 15.07 23.35
N LYS A 26 -14.88 14.28 24.36
CA LYS A 26 -13.65 14.55 25.15
C LYS A 26 -12.43 14.68 24.24
N CYS A 27 -12.29 13.77 23.26
CA CYS A 27 -11.19 13.85 22.29
C CYS A 27 -11.28 15.10 21.41
N CYS A 28 -12.49 15.45 20.92
CA CYS A 28 -12.68 16.63 20.07
C CYS A 28 -12.32 17.93 20.81
N ILE A 29 -12.76 18.04 22.08
CA ILE A 29 -12.45 19.18 22.96
C ILE A 29 -10.94 19.27 23.15
N TYR A 30 -10.28 18.17 23.54
CA TYR A 30 -8.83 18.11 23.73
C TYR A 30 -8.05 18.59 22.49
N VAL A 31 -8.43 18.14 21.29
CA VAL A 31 -7.80 18.55 20.02
C VAL A 31 -7.96 20.04 19.73
N CYS A 32 -9.10 20.62 20.10
CA CYS A 32 -9.41 22.04 19.90
C CYS A 32 -8.69 22.95 20.90
N GLU A 33 -8.53 22.52 22.15
CA GLU A 33 -7.97 23.32 23.24
C GLU A 33 -6.43 23.22 23.32
N THR A 34 -5.85 22.12 22.82
CA THR A 34 -4.38 21.96 22.83
C THR A 34 -3.71 23.00 21.91
N GLN A 35 -2.78 23.79 22.45
CA GLN A 35 -2.06 24.86 21.75
C GLN A 35 -1.29 24.37 20.50
N ALA A 36 -1.18 25.26 19.50
CA ALA A 36 -0.50 24.98 18.21
C ALA A 36 1.01 24.72 18.32
N THR A 37 1.69 25.17 19.38
CA THR A 37 3.12 24.88 19.61
C THR A 37 3.41 23.39 19.83
N ARG A 38 2.37 22.59 20.16
CA ARG A 38 2.42 21.12 20.27
C ARG A 38 1.75 20.44 19.08
N GLU A 39 2.00 20.94 17.87
CA GLU A 39 1.44 20.50 16.57
C GLU A 39 1.69 19.02 16.20
N THR A 40 2.06 18.16 17.14
CA THR A 40 2.17 16.72 16.94
C THR A 40 1.41 15.95 18.00
N PHE A 41 0.23 15.47 17.65
CA PHE A 41 -0.49 14.51 18.49
C PHE A 41 0.17 13.13 18.45
N THR A 42 -0.10 12.33 19.49
CA THR A 42 0.50 10.99 19.63
C THR A 42 -0.35 9.92 18.95
N LYS A 43 0.28 8.78 18.64
CA LYS A 43 -0.42 7.61 18.11
C LYS A 43 -1.55 7.13 19.05
N LYS A 44 -1.39 7.30 20.37
CA LYS A 44 -2.39 6.92 21.36
C LYS A 44 -3.65 7.79 21.25
N LEU A 45 -3.50 9.11 21.07
CA LEU A 45 -4.64 9.99 20.82
C LEU A 45 -5.39 9.57 19.54
N TYR A 46 -4.67 9.41 18.43
CA TYR A 46 -5.31 9.00 17.18
C TYR A 46 -6.03 7.66 17.31
N ALA A 47 -5.42 6.66 17.94
CA ALA A 47 -6.07 5.37 18.18
C ALA A 47 -7.38 5.52 18.99
N LYS A 48 -7.37 6.36 20.04
CA LYS A 48 -8.56 6.65 20.86
C LYS A 48 -9.66 7.31 20.03
N MET A 49 -9.31 8.31 19.21
CA MET A 49 -10.25 8.99 18.32
C MET A 49 -10.86 8.04 17.29
N VAL A 50 -10.06 7.14 16.71
CA VAL A 50 -10.53 6.12 15.77
C VAL A 50 -11.52 5.17 16.45
N SER A 51 -11.18 4.64 17.63
CA SER A 51 -12.07 3.71 18.34
C SER A 51 -13.38 4.37 18.76
N SER A 52 -13.33 5.58 19.33
CA SER A 52 -14.53 6.26 19.84
C SER A 52 -15.43 6.72 18.69
N SER A 53 -14.87 7.26 17.60
CA SER A 53 -15.63 7.65 16.42
C SER A 53 -16.25 6.46 15.71
N LYS A 54 -15.55 5.32 15.62
CA LYS A 54 -16.07 4.10 15.02
C LYS A 54 -17.31 3.58 15.77
N LEU A 55 -17.23 3.47 17.09
CA LEU A 55 -18.37 3.02 17.91
C LEU A 55 -19.57 3.96 17.79
N LEU A 56 -19.33 5.28 17.78
CA LEU A 56 -20.39 6.27 17.61
C LEU A 56 -21.00 6.25 16.19
N GLU A 57 -20.18 6.11 15.15
CA GLU A 57 -20.63 5.96 13.77
C GLU A 57 -21.52 4.71 13.61
N ASP A 58 -21.12 3.59 14.20
CA ASP A 58 -21.89 2.34 14.16
C ASP A 58 -23.24 2.49 14.88
N LEU A 59 -23.27 3.17 16.04
CA LEU A 59 -24.53 3.49 16.74
C LEU A 59 -25.45 4.36 15.87
N LEU A 60 -24.91 5.42 15.25
CA LEU A 60 -25.66 6.33 14.39
C LEU A 60 -26.20 5.61 13.15
N ASP A 61 -25.37 4.77 12.52
CA ASP A 61 -25.75 3.99 11.35
C ASP A 61 -26.83 2.95 11.69
N PHE A 62 -26.73 2.29 12.85
CA PHE A 62 -27.76 1.34 13.32
C PHE A 62 -29.12 2.00 13.52
N HIS A 63 -29.14 3.26 13.94
CA HIS A 63 -30.37 4.06 14.10
C HIS A 63 -30.77 4.83 12.82
N GLY A 64 -30.12 4.57 11.70
CA GLY A 64 -30.51 5.11 10.40
C GLY A 64 -30.14 6.58 10.17
N ALA A 65 -29.11 7.11 10.85
CA ALA A 65 -28.67 8.51 10.70
C ALA A 65 -28.38 8.91 9.25
N LYS A 66 -27.92 7.96 8.41
CA LYS A 66 -27.73 8.15 6.95
C LYS A 66 -28.98 8.63 6.20
N ASN A 67 -30.17 8.33 6.73
CA ASN A 67 -31.46 8.68 6.14
C ASN A 67 -32.22 9.72 6.97
N ASN A 68 -31.55 10.39 7.92
CA ASN A 68 -32.17 11.34 8.83
C ASN A 68 -31.52 12.72 8.67
N SER A 69 -32.23 13.69 8.10
CA SER A 69 -31.69 15.03 7.83
C SER A 69 -31.18 15.78 9.06
N ARG A 70 -31.68 15.45 10.26
CA ARG A 70 -31.21 16.04 11.52
C ARG A 70 -29.90 15.43 12.00
N TRP A 71 -29.68 14.13 11.80
CA TRP A 71 -28.50 13.41 12.33
C TRP A 71 -27.41 13.17 11.29
N TYR A 72 -27.73 13.36 10.01
CA TYR A 72 -26.83 13.09 8.90
C TYR A 72 -25.52 13.90 9.03
N TYR A 73 -25.60 15.20 9.29
CA TYR A 73 -24.40 16.04 9.40
C TYR A 73 -23.48 15.59 10.55
N TYR A 74 -24.04 15.36 11.74
CA TYR A 74 -23.26 14.84 12.87
C TYR A 74 -22.60 13.49 12.56
N ARG A 75 -23.32 12.58 11.88
CA ARG A 75 -22.76 11.31 11.45
C ARG A 75 -21.59 11.49 10.48
N GLU A 76 -21.68 12.42 9.55
CA GLU A 76 -20.59 12.70 8.60
C GLU A 76 -19.38 13.37 9.28
N LEU A 77 -19.61 14.21 10.29
CA LEU A 77 -18.53 14.77 11.13
C LEU A 77 -17.82 13.68 11.93
N VAL A 78 -18.56 12.73 12.53
CA VAL A 78 -17.98 11.57 13.23
C VAL A 78 -17.13 10.73 12.27
N SER A 79 -17.64 10.46 11.06
CA SER A 79 -16.91 9.73 10.02
C SER A 79 -15.65 10.49 9.55
N SER A 80 -15.74 11.81 9.45
CA SER A 80 -14.59 12.67 9.11
C SER A 80 -13.49 12.60 10.17
N VAL A 81 -13.85 12.66 11.46
CA VAL A 81 -12.90 12.47 12.56
C VAL A 81 -12.18 11.13 12.45
N ARG A 82 -12.92 10.04 12.16
CA ARG A 82 -12.34 8.71 12.02
C ARG A 82 -11.28 8.67 10.91
N ASN A 83 -11.65 9.08 9.69
CA ASN A 83 -10.77 8.98 8.53
C ASN A 83 -9.53 9.88 8.64
N LEU A 84 -9.68 11.10 9.15
CA LEU A 84 -8.55 12.02 9.38
C LEU A 84 -7.63 11.50 10.49
N SER A 85 -8.18 10.87 11.54
CA SER A 85 -7.39 10.28 12.63
C SER A 85 -6.63 9.02 12.16
N GLU A 86 -7.24 8.17 11.35
CA GLU A 86 -6.58 7.00 10.73
C GLU A 86 -5.42 7.45 9.83
N SER A 87 -5.65 8.45 8.97
CA SER A 87 -4.62 9.01 8.08
C SER A 87 -3.46 9.62 8.90
N SER A 88 -3.79 10.36 9.97
CA SER A 88 -2.80 10.95 10.87
C SER A 88 -2.00 9.90 11.64
N TYR A 89 -2.62 8.78 12.00
CA TYR A 89 -1.96 7.67 12.67
C TYR A 89 -0.90 7.03 11.76
N SER A 90 -1.22 6.74 10.49
CA SER A 90 -0.27 6.19 9.53
C SER A 90 0.86 7.19 9.23
N GLN A 91 0.56 8.48 9.06
CA GLN A 91 1.61 9.50 8.90
C GLN A 91 2.53 9.62 10.12
N LYS A 92 1.95 9.54 11.32
CA LYS A 92 2.74 9.54 12.57
C LYS A 92 3.56 8.26 12.72
N HIS A 93 3.10 7.13 12.16
CA HIS A 93 3.87 5.90 12.09
C HIS A 93 5.12 6.11 11.23
N ILE A 94 4.96 6.61 10.01
CA ILE A 94 6.05 6.85 9.05
C ILE A 94 7.12 7.75 9.69
N SER A 95 6.73 8.94 10.15
CA SER A 95 7.67 9.91 10.75
C SER A 95 8.43 9.37 11.96
N LYS A 96 7.82 8.50 12.79
CA LYS A 96 8.50 7.90 13.93
C LYS A 96 9.43 6.74 13.57
N ARG A 97 9.11 6.00 12.51
CA ARG A 97 9.86 4.78 12.15
C ARG A 97 10.93 5.01 11.11
N LEU A 98 10.81 6.05 10.27
CA LEU A 98 11.74 6.35 9.20
C LEU A 98 13.22 6.35 9.64
N PRO A 99 13.60 6.97 10.79
CA PRO A 99 15.00 6.95 11.25
C PRO A 99 15.56 5.55 11.55
N PHE A 100 14.70 4.54 11.73
CA PHE A 100 15.10 3.18 12.07
C PHE A 100 15.23 2.25 10.85
N TYR A 101 14.77 2.67 9.67
CA TYR A 101 14.70 1.83 8.47
C TYR A 101 15.98 1.83 7.60
N ASP A 102 16.95 2.70 7.90
CA ASP A 102 18.23 2.80 7.16
C ASP A 102 18.04 2.92 5.63
N LEU A 103 17.00 3.66 5.22
CA LEU A 103 16.65 3.88 3.82
C LEU A 103 17.47 5.03 3.23
N ALA A 104 17.63 5.03 1.91
CA ALA A 104 18.20 6.16 1.19
C ALA A 104 17.38 7.43 1.46
N HIS A 105 18.06 8.57 1.60
CA HIS A 105 17.39 9.85 1.79
C HIS A 105 16.51 10.16 0.59
N ALA A 106 15.22 10.36 0.83
CA ALA A 106 14.25 10.75 -0.17
C ALA A 106 14.06 12.27 -0.07
N GLU A 107 14.56 13.00 -1.07
CA GLU A 107 14.49 14.46 -1.08
C GLU A 107 13.03 14.94 -0.93
N GLY A 108 12.81 15.90 -0.03
CA GLY A 108 11.50 16.47 0.26
C GLY A 108 10.52 15.54 0.99
N PHE A 109 10.83 14.26 1.23
CA PHE A 109 9.86 13.30 1.80
C PHE A 109 9.44 13.66 3.22
N GLU A 110 10.41 13.98 4.08
CA GLU A 110 10.15 14.35 5.47
C GLU A 110 9.38 15.67 5.56
N GLU A 111 9.74 16.65 4.73
CA GLU A 111 9.09 17.96 4.64
C GLU A 111 7.65 17.83 4.15
N SER A 112 7.43 17.10 3.05
CA SER A 112 6.09 16.81 2.53
C SER A 112 5.27 15.98 3.53
N GLY A 113 5.92 15.08 4.25
CA GLY A 113 5.30 14.30 5.32
C GLY A 113 4.86 15.17 6.50
N TYR A 114 5.68 16.14 6.89
CA TYR A 114 5.31 17.13 7.91
C TYR A 114 4.17 18.03 7.43
N ALA A 115 4.22 18.52 6.19
CA ALA A 115 3.16 19.32 5.59
C ALA A 115 1.82 18.56 5.54
N THR A 116 1.88 17.28 5.16
CA THR A 116 0.72 16.36 5.20
C THR A 116 0.16 16.24 6.60
N HIS A 117 1.01 15.99 7.58
CA HIS A 117 0.56 15.83 8.96
C HIS A 117 -0.06 17.11 9.51
N LYS A 118 0.53 18.27 9.22
CA LYS A 118 0.02 19.58 9.61
C LYS A 118 -1.36 19.86 9.01
N PHE A 119 -1.53 19.57 7.72
CA PHE A 119 -2.82 19.69 7.03
C PHE A 119 -3.90 18.78 7.65
N LEU A 120 -3.55 17.53 7.98
CA LEU A 120 -4.47 16.61 8.65
C LEU A 120 -4.89 17.12 10.03
N ILE A 121 -3.95 17.67 10.80
CA ILE A 121 -4.23 18.23 12.12
C ILE A 121 -5.12 19.48 12.04
N SER A 122 -4.85 20.39 11.11
CA SER A 122 -5.68 21.59 10.93
C SER A 122 -7.11 21.22 10.53
N SER A 123 -7.24 20.27 9.59
CA SER A 123 -8.54 19.74 9.14
C SER A 123 -9.29 19.04 10.26
N LEU A 124 -8.59 18.21 11.05
CA LEU A 124 -9.16 17.51 12.20
C LEU A 124 -9.67 18.50 13.26
N ARG A 125 -8.92 19.57 13.55
CA ARG A 125 -9.36 20.63 14.47
C ARG A 125 -10.64 21.30 13.99
N GLU A 126 -10.73 21.64 12.71
CA GLU A 126 -11.93 22.30 12.18
C GLU A 126 -13.15 21.38 12.21
N ILE A 127 -12.98 20.12 11.83
CA ILE A 127 -14.01 19.09 11.97
C ILE A 127 -14.42 18.92 13.44
N CYS A 128 -13.48 18.85 14.38
CA CYS A 128 -13.79 18.74 15.81
C CYS A 128 -14.58 19.96 16.33
N ARG A 129 -14.27 21.18 15.90
CA ARG A 129 -15.05 22.38 16.25
C ARG A 129 -16.48 22.27 15.75
N ASN A 130 -16.66 21.83 14.50
CA ASN A 130 -17.98 21.66 13.91
C ASN A 130 -18.77 20.53 14.59
N THR A 131 -18.10 19.43 14.95
CA THR A 131 -18.65 18.35 15.79
C THR A 131 -19.18 18.85 17.12
N ILE A 132 -18.41 19.68 17.84
CA ILE A 132 -18.83 20.22 19.15
C ILE A 132 -20.04 21.15 18.99
N LYS A 133 -20.06 21.99 17.94
CA LYS A 133 -21.21 22.86 17.63
C LYS A 133 -22.46 22.03 17.34
N GLU A 134 -22.33 21.02 16.47
CA GLU A 134 -23.45 20.16 16.07
C GLU A 134 -23.97 19.32 17.24
N ALA A 135 -23.09 18.79 18.09
CA ALA A 135 -23.49 18.07 19.30
C ALA A 135 -24.38 18.93 20.23
N ARG A 136 -24.05 20.23 20.40
CA ARG A 136 -24.88 21.17 21.16
C ARG A 136 -26.24 21.40 20.51
N LEU A 137 -26.29 21.56 19.18
CA LEU A 137 -27.54 21.71 18.43
C LEU A 137 -28.45 20.47 18.57
N LEU A 138 -27.83 19.29 18.60
CA LEU A 138 -28.52 18.02 18.84
C LEU A 138 -28.89 17.77 20.31
N LYS A 139 -28.50 18.68 21.22
CA LYS A 139 -28.70 18.61 22.67
C LYS A 139 -27.99 17.43 23.33
N ILE A 140 -26.86 17.00 22.77
CA ILE A 140 -25.93 16.07 23.42
C ILE A 140 -25.14 16.86 24.46
N ARG A 141 -25.12 16.39 25.71
CA ARG A 141 -24.36 17.06 26.78
C ARG A 141 -22.87 16.90 26.52
N LEU A 142 -22.14 18.00 26.61
CA LEU A 142 -20.69 17.98 26.50
C LEU A 142 -20.09 17.44 27.81
N PRO A 143 -18.98 16.70 27.73
CA PRO A 143 -18.24 16.28 28.91
C PRO A 143 -17.77 17.47 29.76
N GLU A 144 -17.83 17.31 31.08
CA GLU A 144 -17.35 18.32 32.05
C GLU A 144 -15.86 18.16 32.36
N ASP A 145 -15.35 16.93 32.27
CA ASP A 145 -13.95 16.58 32.41
C ASP A 145 -13.27 16.40 31.04
N GLY A 146 -12.00 16.82 30.95
CA GLY A 146 -11.18 16.75 29.74
C GLY A 146 -9.96 15.86 29.94
N PHE A 147 -9.34 15.48 28.82
CA PHE A 147 -8.05 14.78 28.85
C PHE A 147 -6.89 15.72 29.16
N LEU A 148 -5.86 15.17 29.77
CA LEU A 148 -4.56 15.80 29.99
C LEU A 148 -3.53 15.29 28.97
N TRP A 149 -2.38 15.95 28.91
CA TRP A 149 -1.28 15.54 28.02
C TRP A 149 -0.77 14.13 28.37
N GLU A 150 -0.73 13.84 29.66
CA GLU A 150 -0.27 12.60 30.27
C GLU A 150 -1.16 11.40 29.93
N ASP A 151 -2.41 11.63 29.49
CA ASP A 151 -3.31 10.57 29.04
C ASP A 151 -2.86 9.96 27.70
N PHE A 152 -2.02 10.69 26.94
CA PHE A 152 -1.61 10.33 25.59
C PHE A 152 -0.09 10.21 25.41
N PRO A 153 0.64 9.40 26.22
CA PRO A 153 2.09 9.28 26.11
C PRO A 153 2.55 8.79 24.73
N GLY A 154 3.77 9.19 24.36
CA GLY A 154 4.46 8.65 23.20
C GLY A 154 4.92 7.21 23.41
N ILE A 155 5.02 6.44 22.32
CA ILE A 155 5.47 5.04 22.32
C ILE A 155 7.01 4.93 22.09
N ALA A 156 7.72 6.04 21.93
CA ALA A 156 9.15 5.99 21.67
C ALA A 156 9.90 5.74 22.98
N THR A 157 10.71 4.67 23.03
CA THR A 157 11.60 4.33 24.14
C THR A 157 13.00 4.05 23.58
N GLU A 158 14.04 4.47 24.31
CA GLU A 158 15.44 4.26 23.91
C GLU A 158 15.99 2.91 24.39
N THR A 159 15.28 2.23 25.28
CA THR A 159 15.66 0.94 25.86
C THR A 159 14.90 -0.20 25.16
N PRO A 160 15.56 -0.98 24.29
CA PRO A 160 14.99 -2.24 23.81
C PRO A 160 14.94 -3.27 24.94
N LEU A 161 13.97 -4.19 24.87
CA LEU A 161 13.98 -5.38 25.73
C LEU A 161 15.08 -6.34 25.27
N GLU A 162 15.63 -7.10 26.22
CA GLU A 162 16.57 -8.19 25.90
C GLU A 162 15.88 -9.27 25.07
N PHE A 163 16.66 -9.89 24.19
CA PHE A 163 16.18 -10.90 23.27
C PHE A 163 16.51 -12.30 23.79
N ASP A 164 15.48 -13.09 24.14
CA ASP A 164 15.61 -14.40 24.80
C ASP A 164 14.89 -15.56 24.09
N ILE A 165 14.39 -15.35 22.87
CA ILE A 165 13.67 -16.37 22.08
C ILE A 165 14.52 -16.81 20.88
N ASP A 166 15.07 -18.02 20.90
CA ASP A 166 15.82 -18.56 19.74
C ASP A 166 14.94 -19.44 18.86
N ASP A 167 14.91 -19.20 17.55
CA ASP A 167 14.26 -20.07 16.56
C ASP A 167 15.13 -20.12 15.30
N GLU A 168 15.77 -21.27 15.04
CA GLU A 168 16.69 -21.45 13.93
C GLU A 168 16.16 -22.51 12.94
N ASN A 169 15.71 -22.07 11.76
CA ASN A 169 15.57 -22.93 10.58
C ASN A 169 16.00 -22.19 9.29
N GLN A 170 17.31 -22.22 9.01
CA GLN A 170 17.94 -21.41 7.96
C GLN A 170 17.55 -21.80 6.52
N GLU A 171 17.20 -23.06 6.25
CA GLU A 171 16.80 -23.49 4.90
C GLU A 171 15.40 -22.98 4.52
N GLU A 172 14.47 -23.01 5.48
CA GLU A 172 13.12 -22.48 5.28
C GLU A 172 13.15 -20.96 5.11
N GLU A 173 14.03 -20.27 5.84
CA GLU A 173 14.23 -18.83 5.74
C GLU A 173 14.62 -18.39 4.32
N LYS A 174 15.60 -19.05 3.68
CA LYS A 174 16.04 -18.73 2.31
C LYS A 174 14.90 -18.82 1.29
N LYS A 175 14.10 -19.89 1.36
CA LYS A 175 12.94 -20.06 0.47
C LYS A 175 11.91 -18.95 0.66
N ASN A 176 11.69 -18.53 1.91
CA ASN A 176 10.80 -17.42 2.22
C ASN A 176 11.35 -16.08 1.75
N ILE A 177 12.66 -15.83 1.88
CA ILE A 177 13.32 -14.64 1.33
C ILE A 177 13.08 -14.55 -0.18
N VAL A 178 13.36 -15.64 -0.91
CA VAL A 178 13.16 -15.73 -2.37
C VAL A 178 11.71 -15.43 -2.75
N LYS A 179 10.74 -15.98 -2.01
CA LYS A 179 9.32 -15.72 -2.23
C LYS A 179 8.98 -14.24 -2.04
N ILE A 180 9.38 -13.66 -0.90
CA ILE A 180 9.06 -12.27 -0.55
C ILE A 180 9.70 -11.28 -1.52
N THR A 181 10.95 -11.48 -1.92
CA THR A 181 11.60 -10.61 -2.91
C THR A 181 10.94 -10.72 -4.28
N THR A 182 10.51 -11.91 -4.69
CA THR A 182 9.77 -12.11 -5.95
C THR A 182 8.44 -11.36 -5.91
N GLU A 183 7.66 -11.52 -4.84
CA GLU A 183 6.38 -10.82 -4.65
C GLU A 183 6.57 -9.29 -4.58
N PHE A 184 7.63 -8.80 -3.93
CA PHE A 184 7.97 -7.37 -3.89
C PHE A 184 8.22 -6.82 -5.30
N LEU A 185 9.05 -7.50 -6.10
CA LEU A 185 9.35 -7.11 -7.49
C LEU A 185 8.07 -7.09 -8.34
N MET A 186 7.17 -8.08 -8.15
CA MET A 186 5.88 -8.10 -8.83
C MET A 186 5.00 -6.90 -8.46
N VAL A 187 4.92 -6.54 -7.18
CA VAL A 187 4.16 -5.36 -6.72
C VAL A 187 4.75 -4.09 -7.31
N ALA A 188 6.09 -3.94 -7.26
CA ALA A 188 6.78 -2.78 -7.80
C ALA A 188 6.51 -2.61 -9.31
N LYS A 189 6.61 -3.70 -10.09
CA LYS A 189 6.32 -3.70 -11.54
C LYS A 189 4.86 -3.39 -11.86
N LYS A 190 3.91 -3.86 -11.04
CA LYS A 190 2.49 -3.51 -11.19
C LYS A 190 2.25 -2.02 -10.93
N PHE A 191 2.86 -1.48 -9.88
CA PHE A 191 2.69 -0.08 -9.49
C PHE A 191 3.38 0.88 -10.46
N GLU A 192 4.55 0.52 -10.99
CA GLU A 192 5.29 1.29 -11.99
C GLU A 192 4.45 1.61 -13.23
N ARG A 193 3.60 0.68 -13.67
CA ARG A 193 2.69 0.86 -14.81
C ARG A 193 1.67 2.00 -14.60
N LEU A 194 1.44 2.44 -13.37
CA LEU A 194 0.56 3.56 -13.06
C LEU A 194 1.23 4.91 -13.33
N GLY A 195 2.57 4.96 -13.39
CA GLY A 195 3.30 6.11 -13.89
C GLY A 195 3.38 7.32 -12.97
N PHE A 196 3.36 7.17 -11.65
CA PHE A 196 3.49 8.29 -10.70
C PHE A 196 4.94 8.77 -10.50
N TYR A 197 5.64 9.10 -11.60
CA TYR A 197 7.08 9.45 -11.60
C TYR A 197 7.37 10.91 -11.25
N GLU A 198 6.38 11.82 -11.37
CA GLU A 198 6.54 13.24 -11.08
C GLU A 198 5.29 13.81 -10.39
N PRO A 199 5.40 14.97 -9.70
CA PRO A 199 4.24 15.66 -9.17
C PRO A 199 3.27 16.13 -10.28
N TYR A 200 1.99 15.97 -10.04
CA TYR A 200 0.91 16.37 -10.94
C TYR A 200 0.30 17.70 -10.52
N SER A 201 -0.10 18.50 -11.49
CA SER A 201 -0.99 19.64 -11.27
C SER A 201 -2.37 19.16 -10.82
N LEU A 202 -3.12 20.05 -10.15
CA LEU A 202 -4.45 19.73 -9.65
C LEU A 202 -5.42 19.26 -10.75
N ASP A 203 -5.35 19.84 -11.95
CA ASP A 203 -6.21 19.44 -13.07
C ASP A 203 -5.90 18.01 -13.55
N GLN A 204 -4.62 17.64 -13.59
CA GLN A 204 -4.21 16.27 -13.89
C GLN A 204 -4.66 15.30 -12.79
N ILE A 205 -4.56 15.69 -11.51
CA ILE A 205 -5.01 14.88 -10.38
C ILE A 205 -6.52 14.61 -10.46
N LYS A 206 -7.33 15.64 -10.78
CA LYS A 206 -8.78 15.50 -10.94
C LYS A 206 -9.15 14.56 -12.11
N ALA A 207 -8.30 14.41 -13.11
CA ALA A 207 -8.48 13.43 -14.18
C ALA A 207 -8.14 11.99 -13.74
N ILE A 208 -7.22 11.83 -12.77
CA ILE A 208 -6.80 10.53 -12.24
C ILE A 208 -7.76 10.02 -11.16
N VAL A 209 -8.14 10.86 -10.19
CA VAL A 209 -8.93 10.47 -9.02
C VAL A 209 -10.37 10.97 -9.15
N PRO A 210 -11.40 10.11 -9.04
CA PRO A 210 -11.34 8.68 -8.67
C PRO A 210 -11.37 7.71 -9.88
N PHE A 211 -11.23 8.19 -11.11
CA PHE A 211 -11.50 7.39 -12.29
C PHE A 211 -10.41 6.34 -12.60
N SER A 212 -9.16 6.78 -12.72
CA SER A 212 -8.01 5.93 -13.01
C SER A 212 -7.43 5.27 -11.75
N PHE A 213 -7.48 5.97 -10.62
CA PHE A 213 -7.04 5.44 -9.33
C PHE A 213 -8.02 5.85 -8.23
N ASN A 214 -8.46 4.87 -7.42
CA ASN A 214 -9.48 5.03 -6.39
C ASN A 214 -9.21 4.17 -5.16
N GLU A 215 -10.08 4.25 -4.16
CA GLU A 215 -10.01 3.46 -2.93
C GLU A 215 -9.88 1.96 -3.20
N GLN A 216 -10.58 1.44 -4.23
CA GLN A 216 -10.53 0.01 -4.55
C GLN A 216 -9.15 -0.41 -5.05
N GLU A 217 -8.54 0.37 -5.95
CA GLU A 217 -7.18 0.09 -6.44
C GLU A 217 -6.16 0.22 -5.30
N ALA A 218 -6.25 1.28 -4.48
CA ALA A 218 -5.39 1.44 -3.31
C ALA A 218 -5.48 0.25 -2.35
N ARG A 219 -6.70 -0.28 -2.11
CA ARG A 219 -6.92 -1.44 -1.25
C ARG A 219 -6.25 -2.71 -1.80
N ARG A 220 -6.24 -2.93 -3.11
CA ARG A 220 -5.56 -4.09 -3.72
C ARG A 220 -4.06 -4.05 -3.44
N PHE A 221 -3.42 -2.90 -3.66
CA PHE A 221 -2.00 -2.73 -3.35
C PHE A 221 -1.70 -2.84 -1.85
N GLU A 222 -2.55 -2.25 -0.99
CA GLU A 222 -2.42 -2.38 0.47
C GLU A 222 -2.45 -3.85 0.90
N MET A 223 -3.35 -4.67 0.34
CA MET A 223 -3.41 -6.11 0.64
C MET A 223 -2.16 -6.87 0.18
N ASP A 224 -1.66 -6.59 -1.03
CA ASP A 224 -0.44 -7.22 -1.56
C ASP A 224 0.77 -6.88 -0.65
N VAL A 225 0.94 -5.61 -0.28
CA VAL A 225 2.06 -5.15 0.56
C VAL A 225 1.91 -5.57 2.02
N HIS A 226 0.70 -5.61 2.55
CA HIS A 226 0.45 -6.15 3.89
C HIS A 226 0.81 -7.63 3.96
N SER A 227 0.49 -8.40 2.92
CA SER A 227 0.85 -9.83 2.83
C SER A 227 2.37 -10.02 2.78
N LEU A 228 3.08 -9.14 2.07
CA LEU A 228 4.54 -9.08 2.07
C LEU A 228 5.09 -8.82 3.48
N GLN A 229 4.60 -7.78 4.16
CA GLN A 229 5.10 -7.45 5.50
C GLN A 229 4.82 -8.56 6.51
N SER A 230 3.62 -9.13 6.50
CA SER A 230 3.23 -10.23 7.37
C SER A 230 4.10 -11.47 7.14
N SER A 231 4.32 -11.84 5.87
CA SER A 231 5.19 -12.96 5.53
C SER A 231 6.63 -12.72 5.95
N PHE A 232 7.13 -11.49 5.76
CA PHE A 232 8.47 -11.11 6.19
C PHE A 232 8.65 -11.20 7.70
N ASP A 233 7.74 -10.60 8.47
CA ASP A 233 7.81 -10.59 9.93
C ASP A 233 7.60 -12.01 10.51
N THR A 234 6.86 -12.90 9.84
CA THR A 234 6.62 -14.28 10.29
C THR A 234 7.72 -15.26 9.91
N TYR A 235 8.26 -15.17 8.70
CA TYR A 235 9.11 -16.24 8.13
C TYR A 235 10.57 -15.84 7.94
N VAL A 236 10.91 -14.56 8.07
CA VAL A 236 12.28 -14.05 7.91
C VAL A 236 12.76 -13.36 9.20
N ASN A 237 11.93 -12.52 9.82
CA ASN A 237 12.28 -11.76 11.01
C ASN A 237 11.74 -12.40 12.31
N ARG A 238 11.90 -13.73 12.46
CA ARG A 238 11.40 -14.49 13.62
C ARG A 238 12.03 -14.04 14.94
N SER A 239 13.30 -13.61 14.89
CA SER A 239 14.10 -13.24 16.05
C SER A 239 14.19 -11.73 16.31
N GLY A 240 13.21 -10.96 15.82
CA GLY A 240 13.02 -9.56 16.21
C GLY A 240 14.21 -8.64 15.98
N LEU A 241 14.24 -7.94 14.83
CA LEU A 241 15.07 -6.75 14.54
C LEU A 241 16.60 -6.91 14.66
N LYS A 242 17.15 -8.01 15.19
CA LYS A 242 18.53 -8.43 14.93
C LYS A 242 18.61 -8.98 13.51
N PHE A 243 18.45 -8.07 12.56
CA PHE A 243 18.81 -8.35 11.19
C PHE A 243 20.30 -8.71 11.16
N ARG A 244 20.59 -10.01 11.03
CA ARG A 244 21.94 -10.49 10.70
C ARG A 244 22.42 -9.87 9.38
N ASP A 245 21.46 -9.54 8.50
CA ASP A 245 21.68 -8.88 7.21
C ASP A 245 21.01 -7.49 7.13
N ILE A 246 21.83 -6.45 7.01
CA ILE A 246 21.37 -5.06 6.84
C ILE A 246 20.48 -4.86 5.61
N LYS A 247 20.63 -5.69 4.57
CA LYS A 247 19.80 -5.64 3.35
C LYS A 247 18.37 -6.09 3.62
N LEU A 248 18.20 -7.13 4.43
CA LEU A 248 16.88 -7.56 4.89
C LEU A 248 16.21 -6.50 5.76
N LYS A 249 16.98 -5.80 6.61
CA LYS A 249 16.48 -4.66 7.39
C LYS A 249 15.94 -3.55 6.49
N ARG A 250 16.71 -3.16 5.49
CA ARG A 250 16.34 -2.12 4.52
C ARG A 250 15.14 -2.52 3.67
N LEU A 251 15.10 -3.76 3.18
CA LEU A 251 13.96 -4.30 2.42
C LEU A 251 12.67 -4.25 3.25
N ARG A 252 12.73 -4.67 4.52
CA ARG A 252 11.62 -4.56 5.46
C ARG A 252 11.20 -3.10 5.71
N GLY A 253 12.17 -2.20 5.73
CA GLY A 253 11.95 -0.75 5.76
C GLY A 253 11.14 -0.25 4.56
N TYR A 254 11.54 -0.60 3.34
CA TYR A 254 10.80 -0.25 2.12
C TYR A 254 9.37 -0.79 2.15
N ILE A 255 9.19 -2.07 2.49
CA ILE A 255 7.86 -2.70 2.62
C ILE A 255 6.99 -1.92 3.61
N SER A 256 7.53 -1.59 4.79
CA SER A 256 6.75 -0.91 5.84
C SER A 256 6.39 0.53 5.48
N VAL A 257 7.32 1.30 4.88
CA VAL A 257 7.01 2.68 4.46
C VAL A 257 5.94 2.67 3.37
N VAL A 258 6.07 1.79 2.37
CA VAL A 258 5.07 1.63 1.31
C VAL A 258 3.71 1.23 1.88
N LEU A 259 3.67 0.29 2.83
CA LEU A 259 2.41 -0.12 3.48
C LEU A 259 1.72 1.07 4.14
N HIS A 260 2.44 1.83 4.97
CA HIS A 260 1.83 2.93 5.71
C HIS A 260 1.47 4.14 4.81
N LEU A 261 2.18 4.34 3.69
CA LEU A 261 1.77 5.30 2.67
C LEU A 261 0.49 4.84 1.96
N LEU A 262 0.35 3.54 1.64
CA LEU A 262 -0.87 2.97 1.06
C LEU A 262 -2.06 3.10 2.01
N GLU A 263 -1.87 2.78 3.30
CA GLU A 263 -2.90 2.97 4.32
C GLU A 263 -3.38 4.43 4.38
N LEU A 264 -2.44 5.39 4.42
CA LEU A 264 -2.77 6.82 4.41
C LEU A 264 -3.53 7.19 3.13
N THR A 265 -3.00 6.80 1.97
CA THR A 265 -3.54 7.13 0.65
C THR A 265 -4.94 6.57 0.48
N ARG A 266 -5.18 5.31 0.86
CA ARG A 266 -6.50 4.70 0.81
C ARG A 266 -7.49 5.41 1.73
N ARG A 267 -7.09 5.81 2.94
CA ARG A 267 -7.97 6.53 3.87
C ARG A 267 -8.36 7.90 3.33
N LEU A 268 -7.43 8.61 2.71
CA LEU A 268 -7.71 9.88 2.05
C LEU A 268 -8.60 9.70 0.82
N LEU A 269 -8.36 8.68 -0.02
CA LEU A 269 -9.22 8.34 -1.15
C LEU A 269 -10.65 8.02 -0.70
N HIS A 270 -10.80 7.17 0.33
CA HIS A 270 -12.09 6.88 0.93
C HIS A 270 -12.79 8.16 1.40
N TYR A 271 -12.05 9.03 2.08
CA TYR A 271 -12.61 10.28 2.59
C TYR A 271 -13.10 11.17 1.44
N TYR A 272 -12.26 11.37 0.43
CA TYR A 272 -12.58 12.16 -0.74
C TYR A 272 -13.79 11.59 -1.49
N GLU A 273 -13.73 10.32 -1.91
CA GLU A 273 -14.77 9.68 -2.73
C GLU A 273 -16.14 9.62 -2.04
N ARG A 274 -16.14 9.41 -0.71
CA ARG A 274 -17.38 9.17 0.03
C ARG A 274 -17.99 10.43 0.64
N HIS A 275 -17.18 11.42 1.01
CA HIS A 275 -17.62 12.56 1.80
C HIS A 275 -17.48 13.91 1.09
N LEU A 276 -16.55 14.03 0.13
CA LEU A 276 -16.27 15.30 -0.55
C LEU A 276 -16.64 15.28 -2.04
N TYR A 277 -16.60 14.11 -2.68
CA TYR A 277 -16.89 13.95 -4.10
C TYR A 277 -18.40 13.87 -4.35
N GLU A 278 -18.90 14.70 -5.28
CA GLU A 278 -20.33 14.84 -5.55
C GLU A 278 -20.85 13.64 -6.37
N VAL A 279 -21.53 12.68 -5.71
CA VAL A 279 -22.14 11.50 -6.35
C VAL A 279 -23.68 11.47 -6.23
N GLY A 280 -24.27 12.40 -5.47
CA GLY A 280 -25.68 12.34 -5.06
C GLY A 280 -26.56 13.50 -5.52
N TYR A 281 -27.83 13.20 -5.85
CA TYR A 281 -28.83 14.17 -6.31
C TYR A 281 -29.65 14.85 -5.18
N LYS A 282 -29.44 14.48 -3.91
CA LYS A 282 -30.22 15.04 -2.79
C LYS A 282 -29.55 16.31 -2.25
N ASP A 283 -30.33 17.38 -2.11
CA ASP A 283 -29.86 18.68 -1.61
C ASP A 283 -29.12 18.60 -0.26
N ILE A 284 -29.54 17.71 0.64
CA ILE A 284 -28.90 17.53 1.95
C ILE A 284 -27.47 16.98 1.85
N TYR A 285 -27.21 16.09 0.88
CA TYR A 285 -25.87 15.51 0.69
C TYR A 285 -24.91 16.56 0.13
N LYS A 286 -25.40 17.37 -0.82
CA LYS A 286 -24.63 18.48 -1.38
C LYS A 286 -24.29 19.52 -0.31
N LYS A 287 -25.29 19.96 0.46
CA LYS A 287 -25.08 20.92 1.56
C LYS A 287 -24.06 20.42 2.58
N VAL A 288 -24.18 19.17 3.03
CA VAL A 288 -23.21 18.60 3.98
C VAL A 288 -21.83 18.47 3.34
N GLY A 289 -21.74 18.05 2.08
CA GLY A 289 -20.48 18.00 1.34
C GLY A 289 -19.79 19.37 1.25
N GLU A 290 -20.56 20.44 0.99
CA GLU A 290 -20.05 21.83 0.97
C GLU A 290 -19.55 22.28 2.35
N GLU A 291 -20.29 21.96 3.42
CA GLU A 291 -19.86 22.26 4.81
C GLU A 291 -18.56 21.52 5.17
N LEU A 292 -18.43 20.23 4.78
CA LEU A 292 -17.22 19.45 5.00
C LEU A 292 -16.04 19.96 4.16
N ALA A 293 -16.28 20.32 2.89
CA ALA A 293 -15.27 20.91 2.02
C ALA A 293 -14.77 22.28 2.53
N GLY A 294 -15.63 23.03 3.23
CA GLY A 294 -15.24 24.25 3.95
C GLY A 294 -14.29 24.00 5.13
N ALA A 295 -14.39 22.83 5.78
CA ALA A 295 -13.51 22.43 6.88
C ALA A 295 -12.25 21.69 6.40
N VAL A 296 -12.34 20.94 5.29
CA VAL A 296 -11.28 20.11 4.74
C VAL A 296 -11.17 20.34 3.24
N SER A 297 -10.12 21.05 2.81
CA SER A 297 -9.91 21.37 1.40
C SER A 297 -9.82 20.09 0.53
N PRO A 298 -10.76 19.86 -0.40
CA PRO A 298 -10.70 18.70 -1.30
C PRO A 298 -9.47 18.72 -2.19
N GLU A 299 -9.01 19.91 -2.59
CA GLU A 299 -7.83 20.09 -3.45
C GLU A 299 -6.55 19.69 -2.72
N HIS A 300 -6.43 20.05 -1.43
CA HIS A 300 -5.31 19.59 -0.61
C HIS A 300 -5.37 18.09 -0.31
N ILE A 301 -6.55 17.49 -0.15
CA ILE A 301 -6.69 16.03 -0.02
C ILE A 301 -6.16 15.34 -1.28
N LEU A 302 -6.61 15.79 -2.45
CA LEU A 302 -6.18 15.27 -3.76
C LEU A 302 -4.67 15.40 -3.97
N ASP A 303 -4.11 16.57 -3.68
CA ASP A 303 -2.66 16.82 -3.73
C ASP A 303 -1.88 15.88 -2.80
N ARG A 304 -2.36 15.65 -1.57
CA ARG A 304 -1.73 14.71 -0.63
C ARG A 304 -1.87 13.25 -1.05
N ILE A 305 -2.97 12.86 -1.71
CA ILE A 305 -3.16 11.52 -2.27
C ILE A 305 -2.10 11.25 -3.35
N VAL A 306 -1.98 12.15 -4.34
CA VAL A 306 -1.14 11.88 -5.52
C VAL A 306 0.32 12.29 -5.30
N ASN A 307 0.56 13.56 -4.98
CA ASN A 307 1.91 14.13 -4.94
C ASN A 307 2.70 13.77 -3.69
N TYR A 308 2.03 13.26 -2.65
CA TYR A 308 2.70 12.70 -1.49
C TYR A 308 2.51 11.18 -1.41
N GLY A 309 1.26 10.69 -1.34
CA GLY A 309 0.98 9.26 -1.22
C GLY A 309 1.54 8.44 -2.38
N LEU A 310 0.95 8.58 -3.57
CA LEU A 310 1.26 7.74 -4.73
C LEU A 310 2.68 7.97 -5.27
N TYR A 311 3.13 9.23 -5.29
CA TYR A 311 4.49 9.57 -5.70
C TYR A 311 5.56 8.88 -4.84
N TYR A 312 5.47 8.98 -3.50
CA TYR A 312 6.46 8.34 -2.64
C TYR A 312 6.29 6.82 -2.54
N ILE A 313 5.08 6.27 -2.75
CA ILE A 313 4.91 4.82 -2.94
C ILE A 313 5.72 4.35 -4.15
N TYR A 314 5.58 5.04 -5.30
CA TYR A 314 6.37 4.74 -6.48
C TYR A 314 7.87 4.85 -6.21
N TYR A 315 8.31 5.95 -5.58
CA TYR A 315 9.72 6.17 -5.24
C TYR A 315 10.30 5.03 -4.40
N PHE A 316 9.64 4.65 -3.29
CA PHE A 316 10.16 3.61 -2.40
C PHE A 316 10.08 2.20 -3.00
N LEU A 317 9.07 1.92 -3.84
CA LEU A 317 9.03 0.67 -4.60
C LEU A 317 10.20 0.59 -5.58
N LEU A 318 10.45 1.65 -6.34
CA LEU A 318 11.55 1.74 -7.30
C LEU A 318 12.91 1.58 -6.61
N GLN A 319 13.17 2.34 -5.55
CA GLN A 319 14.43 2.23 -4.77
C GLN A 319 14.61 0.85 -4.12
N GLY A 320 13.51 0.18 -3.78
CA GLY A 320 13.54 -1.16 -3.23
C GLY A 320 13.79 -2.26 -4.27
N GLN A 321 13.61 -2.01 -5.58
CA GLN A 321 13.74 -3.04 -6.62
C GLN A 321 15.16 -3.60 -6.69
N ASP A 322 16.18 -2.74 -6.79
CA ASP A 322 17.58 -3.17 -6.89
C ASP A 322 17.99 -4.00 -5.67
N LEU A 323 17.57 -3.55 -4.48
CA LEU A 323 17.83 -4.26 -3.24
C LEU A 323 17.11 -5.61 -3.20
N ALA A 324 15.84 -5.66 -3.58
CA ALA A 324 15.07 -6.90 -3.63
C ALA A 324 15.66 -7.89 -4.64
N GLN A 325 16.12 -7.39 -5.79
CA GLN A 325 16.78 -8.17 -6.83
C GLN A 325 18.10 -8.76 -6.34
N GLU A 326 18.89 -7.96 -5.63
CA GLU A 326 20.15 -8.42 -5.05
C GLU A 326 19.91 -9.47 -3.96
N VAL A 327 18.97 -9.23 -3.04
CA VAL A 327 18.61 -10.18 -1.99
C VAL A 327 18.07 -11.48 -2.60
N LEU A 328 17.25 -11.38 -3.65
CA LEU A 328 16.74 -12.53 -4.39
C LEU A 328 17.89 -13.38 -4.96
N ASN A 329 18.79 -12.76 -5.71
CA ASN A 329 19.88 -13.45 -6.41
C ASN A 329 20.87 -14.13 -5.45
N ARG A 330 21.05 -13.59 -4.24
CA ARG A 330 21.88 -14.18 -3.18
C ARG A 330 21.27 -15.41 -2.51
N ASN A 331 19.94 -15.52 -2.53
CA ASN A 331 19.20 -16.55 -1.80
C ASN A 331 18.57 -17.61 -2.71
N MET A 332 18.44 -17.34 -4.01
CA MET A 332 17.87 -18.28 -4.97
C MET A 332 18.79 -19.47 -5.23
N GLU A 333 18.19 -20.64 -5.44
CA GLU A 333 18.91 -21.81 -5.96
C GLU A 333 19.30 -21.57 -7.42
N GLN A 334 20.57 -21.80 -7.73
CA GLN A 334 21.11 -21.66 -9.09
C GLN A 334 21.30 -23.03 -9.74
N GLY A 335 21.06 -23.10 -11.04
CA GLY A 335 21.29 -24.31 -11.83
C GLY A 335 21.68 -23.99 -13.27
N SER A 336 21.69 -25.04 -14.10
CA SER A 336 21.90 -24.91 -15.53
C SER A 336 21.08 -25.94 -16.29
N ILE A 337 20.57 -25.56 -17.47
CA ILE A 337 19.91 -26.46 -18.41
C ILE A 337 20.54 -26.29 -19.79
N GLU A 338 20.56 -27.37 -20.57
CA GLU A 338 20.93 -27.37 -21.97
C GLU A 338 19.68 -27.67 -22.80
N VAL A 339 19.36 -26.78 -23.74
CA VAL A 339 18.13 -26.83 -24.53
C VAL A 339 18.39 -26.48 -25.98
N GLY A 340 17.64 -27.12 -26.88
CA GLY A 340 17.67 -26.80 -28.30
C GLY A 340 17.23 -25.37 -28.58
N ILE A 341 17.78 -24.76 -29.64
CA ILE A 341 17.41 -23.41 -30.09
C ILE A 341 16.02 -23.41 -30.80
N PRO A 342 15.33 -22.27 -30.90
CA PRO A 342 14.09 -22.19 -31.67
C PRO A 342 14.34 -22.56 -33.14
N GLN A 343 13.55 -23.50 -33.65
CA GLN A 343 13.73 -24.02 -34.99
C GLN A 343 13.30 -23.00 -36.05
N LYS A 344 13.91 -23.09 -37.24
CA LYS A 344 13.69 -22.25 -38.43
C LYS A 344 14.19 -20.81 -38.32
N LEU A 345 13.71 -20.05 -37.33
CA LEU A 345 13.97 -18.61 -37.23
C LEU A 345 14.90 -18.24 -36.06
N GLY A 346 15.30 -19.19 -35.22
CA GLY A 346 16.18 -18.93 -34.07
C GLY A 346 15.57 -17.98 -33.05
N PHE A 347 16.42 -17.37 -32.23
CA PHE A 347 16.01 -16.37 -31.23
C PHE A 347 15.66 -15.02 -31.87
N HIS A 348 14.52 -14.95 -32.54
CA HIS A 348 13.92 -13.70 -33.00
C HIS A 348 12.99 -13.11 -31.93
N SER A 349 12.18 -12.10 -32.26
CA SER A 349 11.37 -11.34 -31.31
C SER A 349 10.49 -12.20 -30.38
N ARG A 350 9.77 -13.20 -30.90
CA ARG A 350 8.79 -13.93 -30.07
C ARG A 350 9.43 -14.93 -29.10
N PRO A 351 10.35 -15.83 -29.53
CA PRO A 351 11.06 -16.71 -28.60
C PRO A 351 11.82 -15.92 -27.52
N SER A 352 12.51 -14.85 -27.93
CA SER A 352 13.25 -13.97 -27.03
C SER A 352 12.33 -13.29 -26.01
N MET A 353 11.18 -12.78 -26.46
CA MET A 353 10.18 -12.18 -25.57
C MET A 353 9.61 -13.18 -24.56
N LEU A 354 9.35 -14.43 -24.96
CA LEU A 354 8.82 -15.43 -24.04
C LEU A 354 9.83 -15.85 -22.98
N VAL A 355 11.10 -16.04 -23.37
CA VAL A 355 12.20 -16.28 -22.41
C VAL A 355 12.35 -15.09 -21.45
N ALA A 356 12.44 -13.86 -21.98
CA ALA A 356 12.53 -12.66 -21.16
C ALA A 356 11.35 -12.52 -20.19
N LYS A 357 10.12 -12.80 -20.64
CA LYS A 357 8.94 -12.78 -19.75
C LYS A 357 9.02 -13.82 -18.63
N ILE A 358 9.59 -15.01 -18.86
CA ILE A 358 9.81 -16.03 -17.81
C ILE A 358 10.80 -15.49 -16.78
N VAL A 359 11.96 -14.99 -17.21
CA VAL A 359 13.00 -14.48 -16.31
C VAL A 359 12.47 -13.29 -15.50
N GLN A 360 11.82 -12.34 -16.16
CA GLN A 360 11.20 -11.18 -15.51
C GLN A 360 10.01 -11.54 -14.59
N HIS A 361 9.38 -12.70 -14.77
CA HIS A 361 8.29 -13.14 -13.89
C HIS A 361 8.83 -13.57 -12.52
N TYR A 362 9.93 -14.32 -12.50
CA TYR A 362 10.57 -14.77 -11.26
C TYR A 362 11.51 -13.74 -10.65
N GLY A 363 11.98 -12.78 -11.45
CA GLY A 363 12.93 -11.74 -11.06
C GLY A 363 14.37 -12.24 -10.98
N GLY A 364 14.62 -13.51 -10.65
CA GLY A 364 15.97 -14.04 -10.49
C GLY A 364 16.81 -13.97 -11.76
N GLN A 365 18.11 -13.68 -11.62
CA GLN A 365 19.05 -13.60 -12.74
C GLN A 365 19.13 -14.94 -13.48
N VAL A 366 19.06 -14.87 -14.81
CA VAL A 366 19.31 -15.98 -15.73
C VAL A 366 20.15 -15.46 -16.89
N GLU A 367 21.19 -16.21 -17.25
CA GLU A 367 22.08 -15.93 -18.36
C GLU A 367 21.90 -16.99 -19.45
N LEU A 368 21.81 -16.53 -20.70
CA LEU A 368 22.00 -17.37 -21.88
C LEU A 368 23.49 -17.44 -22.20
N CYS A 369 24.04 -18.65 -22.15
CA CYS A 369 25.45 -18.95 -22.37
C CYS A 369 25.65 -19.51 -23.78
N VAL A 370 26.46 -18.81 -24.59
CA VAL A 370 26.85 -19.24 -25.95
C VAL A 370 28.39 -19.27 -26.00
N ASP A 371 28.95 -20.47 -25.85
CA ASP A 371 30.38 -20.70 -25.57
C ASP A 371 30.89 -19.92 -24.35
N SER A 372 31.84 -19.00 -24.56
CA SER A 372 32.39 -18.09 -23.55
C SER A 372 31.47 -16.92 -23.21
N ASP A 373 30.53 -16.59 -24.10
CA ASP A 373 29.73 -15.38 -23.97
C ASP A 373 28.50 -15.61 -23.09
N ARG A 374 28.06 -14.54 -22.43
CA ARG A 374 26.94 -14.52 -21.50
C ARG A 374 26.03 -13.35 -21.88
N PHE A 375 24.74 -13.63 -21.97
CA PHE A 375 23.70 -12.68 -22.37
C PHE A 375 22.62 -12.66 -21.30
N ASP A 376 22.10 -11.49 -20.93
CA ASP A 376 21.03 -11.39 -19.94
C ASP A 376 19.72 -11.97 -20.53
N ALA A 377 19.25 -13.10 -19.99
CA ALA A 377 18.02 -13.73 -20.45
C ALA A 377 16.75 -12.98 -20.01
N SER A 378 16.87 -11.88 -19.26
CA SER A 378 15.78 -10.93 -18.98
C SER A 378 15.62 -9.86 -20.08
N SER A 379 16.65 -9.69 -20.92
CA SER A 379 16.71 -8.71 -22.02
C SER A 379 16.39 -9.36 -23.36
N VAL A 380 15.33 -8.88 -24.02
CA VAL A 380 14.95 -9.36 -25.36
C VAL A 380 16.07 -9.08 -26.37
N LEU A 381 16.77 -7.95 -26.24
CA LEU A 381 17.83 -7.54 -27.15
C LEU A 381 19.07 -8.43 -27.00
N ASP A 382 19.45 -8.75 -25.76
CA ASP A 382 20.59 -9.62 -25.46
C ASP A 382 20.36 -11.03 -26.03
N ILE A 383 19.14 -11.57 -25.87
CA ILE A 383 18.78 -12.87 -26.43
C ILE A 383 18.80 -12.84 -27.97
N GLN A 384 18.34 -11.75 -28.58
CA GLN A 384 18.41 -11.59 -30.04
C GLN A 384 19.86 -11.50 -30.54
N TRP A 385 20.74 -10.80 -29.80
CA TRP A 385 22.17 -10.77 -30.10
C TRP A 385 22.82 -12.14 -29.97
N ALA A 386 22.49 -12.88 -28.91
CA ALA A 386 22.89 -14.28 -28.76
C ALA A 386 22.40 -15.12 -29.95
N GLY A 387 21.18 -14.89 -30.43
CA GLY A 387 20.60 -15.53 -31.60
C GLY A 387 21.41 -15.33 -32.89
N GLY A 388 21.92 -14.12 -33.11
CA GLY A 388 22.81 -13.83 -34.24
C GLY A 388 24.12 -14.60 -34.17
N LYS A 389 24.70 -14.74 -32.97
CA LYS A 389 25.91 -15.54 -32.74
C LYS A 389 25.66 -17.04 -32.97
N VAL A 390 24.60 -17.57 -32.35
CA VAL A 390 24.14 -18.96 -32.51
C VAL A 390 23.99 -19.34 -33.98
N GLN A 391 23.39 -18.45 -34.79
CA GLN A 391 23.23 -18.68 -36.23
C GLN A 391 24.57 -18.68 -36.97
N LYS A 392 25.47 -17.75 -36.65
CA LYS A 392 26.78 -17.62 -37.29
C LYS A 392 27.68 -18.84 -37.03
N GLU A 393 27.57 -19.42 -35.84
CA GLU A 393 28.42 -20.53 -35.37
C GLU A 393 27.75 -21.91 -35.52
N ASP A 394 26.58 -21.97 -36.17
CA ASP A 394 25.77 -23.18 -36.40
C ASP A 394 25.45 -24.00 -35.13
N ILE A 395 25.28 -23.30 -34.01
CA ILE A 395 24.98 -23.90 -32.70
C ILE A 395 23.55 -24.44 -32.68
N LYS A 396 23.37 -25.67 -32.18
CA LYS A 396 22.05 -26.34 -32.09
C LYS A 396 21.42 -26.30 -30.70
N ASP A 397 22.27 -26.29 -29.68
CA ASP A 397 21.88 -26.30 -28.28
C ASP A 397 22.58 -25.16 -27.54
N VAL A 398 21.87 -24.54 -26.61
CA VAL A 398 22.38 -23.44 -25.78
C VAL A 398 22.19 -23.78 -24.32
N VAL A 399 23.02 -23.18 -23.46
CA VAL A 399 22.94 -23.37 -22.02
C VAL A 399 22.34 -22.15 -21.36
N PHE A 400 21.31 -22.33 -20.54
CA PHE A 400 20.84 -21.28 -19.63
C PHE A 400 21.36 -21.57 -18.22
N LYS A 401 21.83 -20.54 -17.51
CA LYS A 401 22.33 -20.64 -16.12
C LYS A 401 21.69 -19.58 -15.24
N GLY A 402 21.29 -19.93 -14.01
CA GLY A 402 20.69 -18.98 -13.07
C GLY A 402 19.55 -19.59 -12.26
N ASP A 403 18.52 -18.78 -11.98
CA ASP A 403 17.36 -19.16 -11.17
C ASP A 403 16.67 -20.45 -11.66
N ILE A 404 16.71 -21.51 -10.86
CA ILE A 404 16.12 -22.81 -11.22
C ILE A 404 14.61 -22.74 -11.53
N ARG A 405 13.90 -21.76 -10.96
CA ARG A 405 12.45 -21.60 -11.17
C ARG A 405 12.18 -21.16 -12.61
N ALA A 406 12.93 -20.16 -13.08
CA ALA A 406 12.90 -19.71 -14.45
C ALA A 406 13.44 -20.79 -15.42
N LEU A 407 14.52 -21.48 -15.06
CA LEU A 407 15.07 -22.55 -15.90
C LEU A 407 14.07 -23.68 -16.15
N ARG A 408 13.29 -24.10 -15.14
CA ARG A 408 12.23 -25.12 -15.31
C ARG A 408 11.21 -24.70 -16.36
N ASP A 409 10.79 -23.43 -16.33
CA ASP A 409 9.81 -22.90 -17.29
C ASP A 409 10.42 -22.70 -18.69
N ILE A 410 11.70 -22.32 -18.78
CA ILE A 410 12.44 -22.25 -20.05
C ILE A 410 12.57 -23.64 -20.67
N GLN A 411 12.82 -24.69 -19.88
CA GLN A 411 12.87 -26.07 -20.36
C GLN A 411 11.53 -26.51 -20.99
N ILE A 412 10.41 -26.17 -20.34
CA ILE A 412 9.06 -26.44 -20.87
C ILE A 412 8.85 -25.67 -22.17
N LEU A 413 9.23 -24.39 -22.20
CA LEU A 413 9.10 -23.52 -23.37
C LEU A 413 9.93 -24.04 -24.56
N ALA A 414 11.16 -24.51 -24.31
CA ALA A 414 12.01 -25.11 -25.34
C ALA A 414 11.41 -26.41 -25.90
N GLY A 415 10.80 -27.23 -25.05
CA GLY A 415 10.12 -28.48 -25.45
C GLY A 415 8.95 -28.30 -26.42
N ILE A 416 8.41 -27.08 -26.53
CA ILE A 416 7.34 -26.70 -27.47
C ILE A 416 7.83 -25.73 -28.54
N ASN A 417 9.13 -25.77 -28.87
CA ASN A 417 9.75 -24.88 -29.85
C ASN A 417 9.48 -23.39 -29.58
N TYR A 418 9.63 -23.00 -28.32
CA TYR A 418 9.48 -21.63 -27.84
C TYR A 418 8.13 -20.99 -28.18
N GLY A 419 7.07 -21.81 -28.18
CA GLY A 419 5.71 -21.35 -28.43
C GLY A 419 5.45 -20.98 -29.89
N GLU A 420 6.18 -21.61 -30.82
CA GLU A 420 6.00 -21.47 -32.27
C GLU A 420 5.93 -22.82 -33.01
N ASN A 421 5.16 -22.88 -34.08
CA ASN A 421 5.21 -23.98 -35.04
C ASN A 421 6.34 -23.77 -36.07
N PHE A 422 6.56 -24.76 -36.95
CA PHE A 422 7.59 -24.71 -38.00
C PHE A 422 7.41 -23.59 -39.05
N MET A 423 6.29 -22.85 -39.00
CA MET A 423 6.02 -21.70 -39.87
C MET A 423 6.22 -20.37 -39.12
N GLY A 424 6.76 -20.39 -37.90
CA GLY A 424 6.94 -19.20 -37.05
C GLY A 424 5.62 -18.63 -36.50
N LYS A 425 4.51 -19.38 -36.58
CA LYS A 425 3.24 -18.95 -36.00
C LYS A 425 3.14 -19.42 -34.55
N GLY A 426 2.63 -18.54 -33.69
CA GLY A 426 2.42 -18.84 -32.28
C GLY A 426 1.50 -20.04 -32.06
N ILE A 427 1.88 -20.92 -31.14
CA ILE A 427 1.04 -22.02 -30.67
C ILE A 427 0.50 -21.76 -29.25
N PRO A 428 -0.58 -22.44 -28.84
CA PRO A 428 -1.04 -22.40 -27.45
C PRO A 428 0.08 -22.87 -26.50
N LEU A 429 0.36 -22.06 -25.48
CA LEU A 429 1.30 -22.43 -24.42
C LEU A 429 0.69 -23.48 -23.48
N PRO A 430 1.48 -24.34 -22.82
CA PRO A 430 1.06 -25.21 -21.72
C PRO A 430 0.49 -24.42 -20.54
N LYS A 431 -0.25 -25.10 -19.66
CA LYS A 431 -0.94 -24.47 -18.51
C LYS A 431 0.05 -23.78 -17.57
N GLU A 432 1.20 -24.39 -17.39
CA GLU A 432 2.33 -23.94 -16.59
C GLU A 432 2.81 -22.54 -17.04
N LEU A 433 2.72 -22.23 -18.34
CA LEU A 433 3.19 -20.99 -18.95
C LEU A 433 2.06 -20.02 -19.30
N PHE A 434 0.84 -20.22 -18.80
CA PHE A 434 -0.31 -19.35 -19.12
C PHE A 434 -0.13 -17.90 -18.67
N TYR A 435 0.69 -17.66 -17.64
CA TYR A 435 0.99 -16.31 -17.15
C TYR A 435 1.71 -15.45 -18.20
N LEU A 436 2.37 -16.05 -19.20
CA LEU A 436 3.04 -15.32 -20.29
C LEU A 436 2.07 -14.66 -21.28
N LYS A 437 0.78 -15.02 -21.23
CA LYS A 437 -0.28 -14.43 -22.07
C LYS A 437 -0.70 -13.03 -21.60
N GLN A 438 -0.36 -12.66 -20.37
CA GLN A 438 -0.71 -11.38 -19.74
C GLN A 438 0.24 -10.24 -20.13
#